data_AF-X1K2R9-F1
#
_entry.id   AF-X1K2R9-F1
#
_cell.length_a   1.000
_cell.length_b   1.000
_cell.length_c   1.000
_cell.angle_alpha   90.00
_cell.angle_beta   90.00
_cell.angle_gamma   90.00
#
_symmetry.space_group_name_H-M   'P 1'
#
loop_
_entity.id
_entity.type
_entity.pdbx_description
1 polymer ?
#
loop_
_entity_poly.entity_id
_entity_poly.type
_entity_poly.pdbx_seq_one_letter_code
_entity_poly.pdbx_strand_id
1 'polypeptide(L)'
;MVEYIRGKKYPHLLPEEVKLWDAFMREHSEEYGRFEYDVHVGMGAPVPPGTSPEMLKMIKATSRKRIDVVGYSTGLITIFEVRPDAGLSVIGSLRGYKRLL
;
A
#
# COMPACT_ATOMS: atom_id res chain seq x y z
N MET A 1 0.68 12.45 17.70
CA MET A 1 -0.75 12.55 17.29
C MET A 1 -0.76 12.73 15.79
N VAL A 2 -1.11 11.67 15.04
CA VAL A 2 -1.13 11.72 13.56
C VAL A 2 -2.55 12.08 13.13
N GLU A 3 -2.71 13.19 12.39
CA GLU A 3 -4.01 13.68 11.93
C GLU A 3 -4.67 12.75 10.91
N TYR A 4 -5.99 12.67 11.00
CA TYR A 4 -6.82 11.64 10.39
C TYR A 4 -7.75 12.25 9.34
N ILE A 5 -7.51 11.98 8.06
CA ILE A 5 -8.36 12.47 6.97
C ILE A 5 -9.48 11.45 6.71
N ARG A 6 -10.72 11.89 6.94
CA ARG A 6 -12.03 11.25 6.70
C ARG A 6 -12.05 9.97 5.83
N GLY A 7 -12.40 8.85 6.45
CA GLY A 7 -12.99 7.66 5.79
C GLY A 7 -12.15 6.38 5.93
N LYS A 8 -12.48 5.56 6.93
CA LYS A 8 -11.76 4.34 7.39
C LYS A 8 -10.32 4.58 7.87
N LYS A 9 -9.96 3.93 8.99
CA LYS A 9 -8.64 4.01 9.65
C LYS A 9 -7.50 3.62 8.73
N TYR A 10 -7.72 2.53 8.01
CA TYR A 10 -6.78 1.95 7.08
C TYR A 10 -7.55 1.71 5.78
N PRO A 11 -7.31 2.50 4.73
CA PRO A 11 -8.02 2.35 3.47
C PRO A 11 -7.67 0.99 2.86
N HIS A 12 -8.68 0.35 2.25
CA HIS A 12 -8.61 -0.94 1.57
C HIS A 12 -8.09 -2.17 2.33
N LEU A 13 -7.67 -2.06 3.60
CA LEU A 13 -7.47 -3.24 4.45
C LEU A 13 -8.82 -3.91 4.76
N LEU A 14 -8.83 -5.24 4.70
CA LEU A 14 -9.95 -6.09 5.07
C LEU A 14 -10.10 -6.17 6.60
N PRO A 15 -11.28 -6.52 7.14
CA PRO A 15 -11.49 -6.55 8.60
C PRO A 15 -10.47 -7.37 9.41
N GLU A 16 -10.03 -8.53 8.90
CA GLU A 16 -9.01 -9.35 9.59
C GLU A 16 -7.60 -8.72 9.51
N GLU A 17 -7.29 -8.06 8.39
CA GLU A 17 -6.03 -7.31 8.23
C GLU A 17 -6.00 -6.09 9.14
N VAL A 18 -7.14 -5.42 9.32
CA VAL A 18 -7.29 -4.31 10.27
C VAL A 18 -6.98 -4.76 11.69
N LYS A 19 -7.48 -5.93 12.13
CA LYS A 19 -7.18 -6.48 13.47
C LYS A 19 -5.69 -6.74 13.64
N LEU A 20 -5.06 -7.36 12.64
CA LEU A 20 -3.62 -7.63 12.65
C LEU A 20 -2.81 -6.33 12.67
N TRP A 21 -3.18 -5.36 11.83
CA TRP A 21 -2.51 -4.08 11.76
C TRP A 21 -2.69 -3.26 13.03
N ASP A 22 -3.87 -3.28 13.65
CA ASP A 22 -4.10 -2.64 14.94
C ASP A 22 -3.22 -3.25 16.05
N ALA A 23 -3.00 -4.57 16.04
CA ALA A 23 -2.07 -5.21 16.97
C ALA A 23 -0.64 -4.69 16.76
N PHE A 24 -0.15 -4.69 15.51
CA PHE A 24 1.16 -4.13 15.17
C PHE A 24 1.29 -2.66 15.59
N MET A 25 0.29 -1.84 15.29
CA MET A 25 0.32 -0.41 15.61
C MET A 25 0.39 -0.12 17.12
N ARG A 26 -0.18 -0.98 17.98
CA ARG A 26 -0.05 -0.82 19.44
C ARG A 26 1.35 -1.08 19.95
N GLU A 27 2.09 -1.97 19.30
CA GLU A 27 3.39 -2.44 19.78
C GLU A 27 4.57 -1.71 19.12
N HIS A 28 4.41 -1.31 17.85
CA HIS A 28 5.52 -0.87 17.01
C HIS A 28 5.34 0.50 16.36
N SER A 29 4.18 1.17 16.52
CA SER A 29 3.96 2.43 15.79
C SER A 29 4.94 3.55 16.16
N GLU A 30 5.46 3.55 17.39
CA GLU A 30 6.44 4.54 17.86
C GLU A 30 7.82 4.41 17.20
N GLU A 31 8.11 3.26 16.58
CA GLU A 31 9.35 3.06 15.81
C GLU A 31 9.36 3.83 14.48
N TYR A 32 8.19 4.34 14.06
CA TYR A 32 7.99 5.00 12.77
C TYR A 32 7.52 6.44 12.97
N GLY A 33 8.09 7.37 12.21
CA GLY A 33 7.67 8.76 12.23
C GLY A 33 6.35 9.00 11.50
N ARG A 34 6.09 8.20 10.45
CA ARG A 34 4.82 8.22 9.72
C ARG A 34 4.56 6.92 8.96
N PHE A 35 3.29 6.75 8.58
CA PHE A 35 2.83 5.69 7.69
C PHE A 35 2.07 6.29 6.51
N GLU A 36 2.25 5.71 5.33
CA GLU A 36 1.46 6.00 4.13
C GLU A 36 0.74 4.72 3.69
N TYR A 37 -0.51 4.85 3.28
CA TYR A 37 -1.37 3.72 2.91
C TYR A 37 -1.68 3.75 1.42
N ASP A 38 -1.95 2.58 0.83
CA ASP A 38 -2.27 2.42 -0.60
C ASP A 38 -1.24 3.08 -1.52
N VAL A 39 0.05 2.88 -1.23
CA VAL A 39 1.13 3.49 -2.00
C VAL A 39 1.23 2.82 -3.36
N HIS A 40 0.93 3.57 -4.41
CA HIS A 40 1.00 3.05 -5.78
C HIS A 40 2.44 3.11 -6.31
N VAL A 41 2.92 2.02 -6.90
CA VAL A 41 4.28 1.86 -7.44
C VAL A 41 4.27 1.34 -8.88
N GLY A 42 5.36 1.62 -9.60
CA GLY A 42 5.49 1.32 -11.02
C GLY A 42 4.72 2.27 -11.95
N MET A 43 4.98 2.13 -13.24
CA MET A 43 4.43 3.00 -14.29
C MET A 43 2.97 2.72 -14.65
N GLY A 44 2.44 1.56 -14.25
CA GLY A 44 1.12 1.10 -14.67
C GLY A 44 1.11 0.52 -16.09
N ALA A 45 -0.07 0.24 -16.61
CA ALA A 45 -0.24 -0.31 -17.96
C ALA A 45 -0.05 0.78 -19.02
N PRO A 46 0.51 0.44 -20.21
CA PRO A 46 0.58 1.39 -21.31
C PRO A 46 -0.82 1.84 -21.73
N VAL A 47 -0.94 3.12 -22.10
CA VAL A 47 -2.20 3.72 -22.56
C VAL A 47 -2.27 3.61 -24.09
N PRO A 48 -3.28 2.92 -24.65
CA PRO A 48 -3.46 2.86 -26.10
C PRO A 48 -3.77 4.24 -26.72
N PRO A 49 -3.32 4.50 -27.97
CA PRO A 49 -3.76 5.68 -28.71
C PRO A 49 -5.30 5.73 -28.84
N GLY A 50 -5.88 6.93 -28.71
CA GLY A 50 -7.33 7.13 -28.81
C GLY A 50 -8.13 6.77 -27.55
N THR A 51 -7.46 6.45 -26.44
CA THR A 51 -8.12 6.20 -25.15
C THR A 51 -8.89 7.44 -24.67
N SER A 52 -10.16 7.26 -24.30
CA SER A 52 -11.00 8.35 -23.79
C SER A 52 -10.47 8.90 -22.45
N PRO A 53 -10.76 10.16 -22.09
CA PRO A 53 -10.37 10.73 -20.80
C PRO A 53 -10.85 9.92 -19.59
N GLU A 54 -12.04 9.34 -19.65
CA GLU A 54 -12.62 8.51 -18.58
C GLU A 54 -11.84 7.21 -18.43
N MET A 55 -11.54 6.54 -19.54
CA MET A 55 -10.76 5.31 -19.55
C MET A 55 -9.30 5.58 -19.11
N LEU A 56 -8.73 6.72 -19.49
CA LEU A 56 -7.41 7.14 -19.02
C LEU A 56 -7.36 7.26 -17.49
N LYS A 57 -8.38 7.87 -16.88
CA LYS A 57 -8.49 7.98 -15.42
C LYS A 57 -8.56 6.59 -14.78
N MET A 58 -9.36 5.69 -15.33
CA MET A 58 -9.48 4.32 -14.84
C MET A 58 -8.15 3.56 -14.92
N ILE A 59 -7.47 3.59 -16.08
CA ILE A 59 -6.17 2.92 -16.26
C ILE A 59 -5.14 3.45 -15.27
N LYS A 60 -5.05 4.78 -15.10
CA LYS A 60 -4.12 5.37 -14.14
C LYS A 60 -4.41 4.97 -12.70
N ALA A 61 -5.69 4.78 -12.34
CA ALA A 61 -6.12 4.40 -11.00
C ALA A 61 -5.90 2.91 -10.68
N THR A 62 -6.02 2.01 -11.66
CA THR A 62 -6.06 0.56 -11.39
C THR A 62 -4.84 -0.22 -11.85
N SER A 63 -4.06 0.32 -12.79
CA SER A 63 -2.99 -0.47 -13.44
C SER A 63 -1.67 -0.47 -12.68
N ARG A 64 -1.47 0.49 -11.77
CA ARG A 64 -0.28 0.54 -10.92
C ARG A 64 -0.42 -0.49 -9.81
N LYS A 65 0.73 -1.05 -9.40
CA LYS A 65 0.76 -1.94 -8.24
C LYS A 65 0.60 -1.12 -6.97
N ARG A 66 0.04 -1.70 -5.93
CA ARG A 66 -0.30 -1.01 -4.68
C ARG A 66 0.30 -1.75 -3.52
N ILE A 67 1.13 -1.05 -2.74
CA ILE A 67 1.60 -1.48 -1.43
C ILE A 67 0.55 -1.10 -0.40
N ASP A 68 0.20 -2.00 0.50
CA ASP A 68 -0.80 -1.72 1.53
C ASP A 68 -0.36 -0.60 2.48
N VAL A 69 0.84 -0.71 3.07
CA VAL A 69 1.40 0.30 3.98
C VAL A 69 2.90 0.48 3.77
N VAL A 70 3.36 1.72 3.82
CA VAL A 70 4.78 2.08 3.90
C VAL A 70 5.04 2.81 5.21
N GLY A 71 5.94 2.27 6.04
CA GLY A 71 6.41 2.92 7.25
C GLY A 71 7.74 3.64 7.01
N TYR A 72 7.87 4.84 7.55
CA TYR A 72 9.08 5.65 7.44
C TYR A 72 9.69 5.86 8.82
N SER A 73 10.94 5.44 9.00
CA SER A 73 11.75 5.72 10.18
C SER A 73 13.09 6.35 9.77
N THR A 74 13.93 6.71 10.73
CA THR A 74 15.19 7.41 10.44
C THR A 74 16.14 6.52 9.63
N GLY A 75 16.27 6.83 8.33
CA GLY A 75 17.17 6.14 7.41
C GLY A 75 16.64 4.82 6.85
N LEU A 76 15.38 4.45 7.15
CA LEU A 76 14.78 3.21 6.68
C LEU A 76 13.34 3.42 6.20
N ILE A 77 13.01 2.78 5.07
CA ILE A 77 11.65 2.66 4.55
C ILE A 77 11.27 1.18 4.63
N THR A 78 10.18 0.89 5.35
CA THR A 78 9.66 -0.48 5.50
C THR A 78 8.37 -0.62 4.71
N ILE A 79 8.31 -1.65 3.87
CA ILE A 79 7.11 -2.01 3.10
C ILE A 79 6.36 -3.12 3.83
N PHE A 80 5.07 -2.92 4.07
CA PHE A 80 4.19 -3.89 4.70
C PHE A 80 3.12 -4.34 3.71
N GLU A 81 2.99 -5.67 3.58
CA GLU A 81 1.83 -6.35 3.02
C GLU A 81 1.09 -7.00 4.18
N VAL A 82 -0.10 -6.49 4.50
CA VAL A 82 -0.82 -6.91 5.72
C VAL A 82 -1.73 -8.06 5.37
N ARG A 83 -1.34 -9.29 5.73
CA ARG A 83 -2.15 -10.50 5.50
C ARG A 83 -2.18 -11.36 6.76
N PRO A 84 -3.34 -11.93 7.14
CA PRO A 84 -3.41 -12.92 8.22
C PRO A 84 -2.57 -14.17 7.91
N ASP A 85 -2.49 -14.53 6.62
CA ASP A 85 -1.69 -15.61 6.08
C ASP A 85 -0.50 -15.07 5.27
N ALA A 86 0.72 -15.33 5.74
CA ALA A 86 1.94 -14.97 5.02
C ALA A 86 2.27 -16.01 3.93
N GLY A 87 1.33 -16.25 3.01
CA GLY A 87 1.48 -17.21 1.91
C GLY A 87 2.47 -16.78 0.84
N LEU A 88 2.71 -17.66 -0.15
CA LEU A 88 3.62 -17.40 -1.28
C LEU A 88 3.28 -16.13 -2.08
N SER A 89 2.01 -15.73 -2.09
CA SER A 89 1.53 -14.50 -2.73
C SER A 89 2.21 -13.25 -2.17
N VAL A 90 2.39 -13.17 -0.84
CA VAL A 90 3.03 -12.03 -0.16
C VAL A 90 4.49 -11.90 -0.59
N ILE A 91 5.21 -13.02 -0.65
CA ILE A 91 6.60 -13.06 -1.12
C ILE A 91 6.69 -12.57 -2.57
N GLY A 92 5.75 -13.01 -3.41
CA GLY A 92 5.63 -12.57 -4.80
C GLY A 92 5.46 -11.05 -4.91
N SER A 93 4.55 -10.48 -4.11
CA SER A 93 4.29 -9.03 -4.07
C SER A 93 5.54 -8.24 -3.71
N LEU A 94 6.23 -8.60 -2.61
CA LEU A 94 7.44 -7.89 -2.16
C LEU A 94 8.57 -7.96 -3.20
N ARG A 95 8.78 -9.14 -3.82
CA ARG A 95 9.74 -9.30 -4.92
C ARG A 95 9.35 -8.51 -6.16
N GLY A 96 8.05 -8.32 -6.38
CA GLY A 96 7.51 -7.49 -7.45
C GLY A 96 7.83 -6.02 -7.23
N TYR A 97 7.52 -5.48 -6.06
CA TYR A 97 7.75 -4.06 -5.74
C TYR A 97 9.22 -3.68 -5.83
N LYS A 98 10.13 -4.55 -5.37
CA LYS A 98 11.58 -4.32 -5.49
C LYS A 98 12.05 -4.08 -6.93
N ARG A 99 11.31 -4.55 -7.94
CA ARG A 99 11.64 -4.32 -9.36
C ARG A 99 10.98 -3.06 -9.94
N LEU A 100 10.07 -2.43 -9.21
CA LEU A 100 9.28 -1.27 -9.63
C LEU A 100 9.67 0.03 -8.90
N LEU A 101 10.47 -0.09 -7.84
CA LEU A 101 11.12 0.99 -7.09
C LEU A 101 12.55 1.18 -7.61
#